data_AF-A0A9X9F1W6-F1
#
_entry.id   AF-A0A9X9F1W6-F1
#
_cell.length_a   1.000
_cell.length_b   1.000
_cell.length_c   1.000
_cell.angle_alpha   90.00
_cell.angle_beta   90.00
_cell.angle_gamma   90.00
#
_symmetry.space_group_name_H-M   'P 1'
#
loop_
_entity.id
_entity.type
_entity.pdbx_description
1 polymer ?
#
loop_
_entity_poly.entity_id
_entity_poly.type
_entity_poly.pdbx_seq_one_letter_code
_entity_poly.pdbx_strand_id
1 'polypeptide(L)'
;ERTKKLDKKGKMKFVSFRNEDVVEKYELSQELQSKMEQRLYIFKNNKWYDGIQSIDVLAKAVPSYWFAVPFIKLSIVLGFGSKVYDYIANNRKLVPV
;
A
#
# COMPACT_ATOMS: atom_id res chain seq x y z
N GLU A 1 4.55 1.95 -11.04
CA GLU A 1 4.45 1.53 -12.45
C GLU A 1 3.60 0.28 -12.71
N ARG A 2 4.02 -0.95 -12.34
CA ARG A 2 3.25 -2.18 -12.68
C ARG A 2 1.81 -2.17 -12.15
N THR A 3 1.62 -1.83 -10.87
CA THR A 3 0.28 -1.75 -10.26
C THR A 3 -0.56 -0.63 -10.86
N LYS A 4 0.04 0.51 -11.19
CA LYS A 4 -0.62 1.63 -11.87
C LYS A 4 -1.20 1.21 -13.23
N LYS A 5 -0.49 0.34 -13.97
CA LYS A 5 -0.98 -0.24 -15.23
C LYS A 5 -2.11 -1.26 -15.03
N LEU A 6 -2.13 -1.94 -13.89
CA LEU A 6 -3.12 -2.98 -13.56
C LEU A 6 -4.40 -2.38 -12.95
N ASP A 7 -4.33 -1.19 -12.35
CA ASP A 7 -5.49 -0.43 -11.88
C ASP A 7 -6.26 0.21 -13.05
N LYS A 8 -6.87 -0.64 -13.89
CA LYS A 8 -7.65 -0.22 -15.06
C LYS A 8 -8.85 0.68 -14.72
N LYS A 9 -9.28 0.70 -13.45
CA LYS A 9 -10.43 1.48 -12.99
C LYS A 9 -10.02 2.78 -12.28
N GLY A 10 -8.72 3.08 -12.18
CA GLY A 10 -8.21 4.29 -11.53
C GLY A 10 -8.67 4.42 -10.07
N LYS A 11 -8.83 3.30 -9.37
CA LYS A 11 -9.33 3.27 -7.98
C LYS A 11 -8.28 3.74 -6.97
N MET A 12 -7.00 3.76 -7.35
CA MET A 12 -5.87 4.15 -6.52
C MET A 12 -5.15 5.35 -7.15
N LYS A 13 -4.72 6.32 -6.33
CA LYS A 13 -4.01 7.51 -6.80
C LYS A 13 -2.56 7.44 -6.33
N PHE A 14 -1.65 7.07 -7.20
CA PHE A 14 -0.22 7.04 -6.85
C PHE A 14 0.33 8.46 -6.77
N VAL A 15 0.68 8.94 -5.57
CA VAL A 15 1.35 10.23 -5.36
C VAL A 15 2.67 10.04 -4.61
N SER A 16 3.55 11.02 -4.74
CA SER A 16 4.80 11.05 -3.98
C SER A 16 4.57 11.66 -2.59
N PHE A 17 4.98 10.97 -1.54
CA PHE A 17 4.97 11.48 -0.17
C PHE A 17 6.06 12.53 0.11
N ARG A 18 6.91 12.84 -0.89
CA ARG A 18 7.92 13.90 -0.86
C ARG A 18 7.46 15.20 -1.55
N ASN A 19 6.28 15.19 -2.15
CA ASN A 19 5.72 16.40 -2.76
C ASN A 19 5.09 17.26 -1.65
N GLU A 20 5.47 18.54 -1.59
CA GLU A 20 5.00 19.50 -0.57
C GLU A 20 3.47 19.60 -0.51
N ASP A 21 2.78 19.64 -1.67
CA ASP A 21 1.31 19.69 -1.75
C ASP A 21 0.66 18.45 -1.11
N VAL A 22 1.31 17.29 -1.23
CA VAL A 22 0.83 16.02 -0.65
C VAL A 22 1.08 16.00 0.84
N VAL A 23 2.27 16.46 1.25
CA VAL A 23 2.66 16.53 2.66
C VAL A 23 1.70 17.41 3.43
N GLU A 24 1.36 18.58 2.89
CA GLU A 24 0.41 19.50 3.48
C GLU A 24 -1.01 18.92 3.49
N LYS A 25 -1.48 18.43 2.34
CA LYS A 25 -2.85 17.91 2.20
C LYS A 25 -3.18 16.73 3.11
N TYR A 26 -2.19 15.87 3.38
CA TYR A 26 -2.38 14.68 4.20
C TYR A 26 -1.68 14.78 5.57
N GLU A 27 -1.21 15.96 5.94
CA GLU A 27 -0.55 16.24 7.21
C GLU A 27 0.56 15.23 7.54
N LEU A 28 1.42 14.95 6.53
CA LEU A 28 2.46 13.93 6.65
C LEU A 28 3.60 14.43 7.54
N SER A 29 3.62 14.01 8.81
CA SER A 29 4.73 14.30 9.70
C SER A 29 6.06 13.74 9.16
N GLN A 30 7.19 14.34 9.54
CA GLN A 30 8.52 13.84 9.15
C GLN A 30 8.75 12.38 9.57
N GLU A 31 8.20 11.99 10.72
CA GLU A 31 8.24 10.60 11.20
C GLU A 31 7.46 9.67 10.26
N LEU A 32 6.24 10.06 9.86
CA LEU A 32 5.43 9.27 8.95
C LEU A 32 6.08 9.16 7.57
N GLN A 33 6.66 10.25 7.06
CA GLN A 33 7.42 10.25 5.81
C GLN A 33 8.60 9.28 5.88
N SER A 34 9.36 9.30 6.98
CA SER A 34 10.49 8.38 7.20
C SER A 34 10.04 6.91 7.19
N LYS A 35 8.89 6.61 7.80
CA LYS A 35 8.31 5.26 7.74
C LYS A 35 7.83 4.89 6.32
N MET A 36 7.29 5.85 5.55
CA MET A 36 6.88 5.63 4.16
C MET A 36 8.05 5.31 3.22
N GLU A 37 9.28 5.69 3.59
CA GLU A 37 10.48 5.25 2.86
C GLU A 37 10.77 3.76 3.06
N GLN A 38 10.42 3.23 4.24
CA GLN A 38 10.74 1.85 4.63
C GLN A 38 9.64 0.86 4.26
N ARG A 39 8.38 1.30 4.25
CA ARG A 39 7.24 0.40 4.02
C ARG A 39 6.12 1.04 3.22
N LEU A 40 5.32 0.18 2.60
CA LEU A 40 4.10 0.58 1.90
C LEU A 40 3.11 1.18 2.91
N TYR A 41 2.59 2.34 2.55
CA TYR A 41 1.43 2.95 3.17
C TYR A 41 0.34 3.21 2.13
N ILE A 42 -0.92 3.11 2.53
CA ILE A 42 -2.08 3.48 1.72
C ILE A 42 -3.04 4.27 2.60
N PHE A 43 -3.53 5.40 2.10
CA PHE A 43 -4.57 6.17 2.77
C PHE A 43 -5.94 5.78 2.25
N LYS A 44 -6.82 5.34 3.14
CA LYS A 44 -8.21 5.01 2.77
C LYS A 44 -9.14 5.19 3.95
N ASN A 45 -10.34 5.72 3.70
CA ASN A 45 -11.36 5.95 4.73
C ASN A 45 -10.81 6.74 5.94
N ASN A 46 -10.04 7.79 5.67
CA ASN A 46 -9.39 8.62 6.70
C ASN A 46 -8.40 7.88 7.61
N LYS A 47 -7.88 6.73 7.17
CA LYS A 47 -6.94 5.90 7.91
C LYS A 47 -5.74 5.51 7.04
N TRP A 48 -4.57 5.54 7.64
CA TRP A 48 -3.35 4.97 7.07
C TRP A 48 -3.28 3.46 7.35
N TYR A 49 -3.10 2.69 6.29
CA TYR A 49 -2.80 1.26 6.35
C TYR A 49 -1.35 1.06 5.99
N ASP A 50 -0.65 0.22 6.74
CA ASP A 50 0.75 -0.13 6.54
C ASP A 50 0.98 -1.64 6.31
N GLY A 51 2.13 -1.97 5.71
CA GLY A 51 2.59 -3.35 5.63
C GLY A 51 1.59 -4.26 4.89
N ILE A 52 1.29 -5.42 5.49
CA ILE A 52 0.36 -6.41 4.91
C ILE A 52 -1.07 -5.87 4.79
N GLN A 53 -1.48 -4.94 5.65
CA GLN A 53 -2.81 -4.34 5.59
C GLN A 53 -2.95 -3.47 4.34
N SER A 54 -1.91 -2.74 3.96
CA SER A 54 -1.88 -2.01 2.68
C SER A 54 -1.99 -2.97 1.49
N ILE A 55 -1.37 -4.16 1.57
CA ILE A 55 -1.48 -5.18 0.52
C ILE A 55 -2.92 -5.67 0.39
N ASP A 56 -3.59 -5.93 1.50
CA ASP A 56 -5.00 -6.33 1.51
C ASP A 56 -5.91 -5.25 0.91
N VAL A 57 -5.72 -3.98 1.28
CA VAL A 57 -6.46 -2.85 0.71
C VAL A 57 -6.23 -2.73 -0.79
N LEU A 58 -4.98 -2.83 -1.24
CA LEU A 58 -4.60 -2.77 -2.64
C LEU A 58 -5.19 -3.94 -3.44
N ALA A 59 -5.08 -5.16 -2.91
CA ALA A 59 -5.56 -6.37 -3.57
C ALA A 59 -7.07 -6.35 -3.77
N LYS A 60 -7.83 -5.80 -2.81
CA LYS A 60 -9.28 -5.60 -2.95
C LYS A 60 -9.64 -4.51 -3.97
N ALA A 61 -8.78 -3.51 -4.15
CA ALA A 61 -9.03 -2.41 -5.08
C ALA A 61 -8.78 -2.82 -6.54
N VAL A 62 -7.72 -3.58 -6.81
CA VAL A 62 -7.29 -3.94 -8.17
C VAL A 62 -7.82 -5.34 -8.56
N PRO A 63 -8.73 -5.46 -9.54
CA PRO A 63 -9.36 -6.74 -9.87
C PRO A 63 -8.39 -7.87 -10.22
N SER A 64 -7.25 -7.56 -10.85
CA SER A 64 -6.21 -8.57 -11.16
C SER A 64 -5.60 -9.22 -9.91
N TYR A 65 -5.75 -8.61 -8.74
CA TYR A 65 -5.22 -9.12 -7.47
C TYR A 65 -6.28 -9.83 -6.62
N TRP A 66 -7.53 -9.91 -7.06
CA TRP A 66 -8.60 -10.54 -6.28
C TRP A 66 -8.34 -12.01 -5.95
N PHE A 67 -7.68 -12.75 -6.84
CA PHE A 67 -7.27 -14.13 -6.57
C PHE A 67 -6.32 -14.24 -5.37
N ALA A 68 -5.51 -13.21 -5.08
CA ALA A 68 -4.59 -13.20 -3.96
C ALA A 68 -5.26 -12.84 -2.62
N VAL A 69 -6.44 -12.21 -2.63
CA VAL A 69 -7.16 -11.76 -1.42
C VAL A 69 -7.38 -12.87 -0.38
N PRO A 70 -7.87 -14.08 -0.72
CA PRO A 70 -8.04 -15.14 0.28
C PRO A 70 -6.71 -15.56 0.93
N PHE A 71 -5.63 -15.63 0.15
CA PHE A 71 -4.30 -15.97 0.68
C PHE A 71 -3.73 -14.88 1.59
N ILE A 72 -3.94 -13.60 1.24
CA ILE A 72 -3.53 -12.46 2.08
C ILE A 72 -4.32 -12.45 3.40
N LYS A 73 -5.65 -12.66 3.36
CA LYS A 73 -6.45 -12.74 4.58
C LYS A 73 -5.99 -13.90 5.47
N LEU A 74 -5.73 -15.06 4.88
CA LEU A 74 -5.26 -16.22 5.61
C LEU A 74 -3.90 -15.94 6.28
N SER A 75 -2.97 -15.28 5.59
CA SER A 75 -1.68 -14.94 6.19
C SER A 75 -1.78 -13.93 7.34
N ILE A 76 -2.74 -12.99 7.27
CA ILE A 76 -3.04 -12.08 8.37
C ILE A 76 -3.57 -12.85 9.58
N VAL A 77 -4.56 -13.74 9.37
CA VAL A 77 -5.19 -14.52 10.45
C VAL A 77 -4.20 -15.47 11.12
N LEU A 78 -3.31 -16.10 10.34
CA LEU A 78 -2.30 -17.03 10.85
C LEU A 78 -1.06 -16.33 11.44
N GLY A 79 -0.99 -14.99 11.41
CA GLY A 79 0.17 -14.24 11.93
C GLY A 79 1.40 -14.23 11.01
N PHE A 80 1.31 -14.77 9.79
CA PHE A 80 2.41 -14.78 8.79
C PHE A 80 2.45 -13.53 7.90
N GLY A 81 1.62 -12.53 8.18
CA GLY A 81 1.46 -11.34 7.34
C GLY A 81 2.75 -10.57 7.09
N SER A 82 3.65 -10.47 8.07
CA SER A 82 4.95 -9.80 7.92
C SER A 82 5.84 -10.49 6.89
N LYS A 83 6.00 -11.81 6.97
CA LYS A 83 6.82 -12.59 6.03
C LYS A 83 6.27 -12.55 4.61
N VAL A 84 4.94 -12.60 4.47
CA VAL A 84 4.27 -12.42 3.18
C VAL A 84 4.49 -11.01 2.65
N TYR A 85 4.39 -10.00 3.52
CA TYR A 85 4.67 -8.62 3.15
C TYR A 85 6.12 -8.47 2.65
N ASP A 86 7.11 -8.97 3.39
CA ASP A 86 8.54 -8.88 3.01
C ASP A 86 8.80 -9.53 1.65
N TYR A 87 8.18 -10.70 1.39
CA TYR A 87 8.26 -11.37 0.10
C TYR A 87 7.71 -10.51 -1.05
N ILE A 88 6.58 -9.81 -0.86
CA ILE A 88 5.96 -8.96 -1.88
C ILE A 88 6.63 -7.57 -1.94
N ALA A 89 7.28 -7.12 -0.86
CA ALA A 89 7.90 -5.81 -0.72
C ALA A 89 9.33 -5.76 -1.28
N ASN A 90 10.02 -6.90 -1.39
CA ASN A 90 11.41 -7.05 -1.83
C ASN A 90 11.74 -6.56 -3.26
N ASN A 91 10.88 -5.78 -3.92
CA ASN A 91 11.07 -5.28 -5.29
C ASN A 91 10.58 -3.83 -5.52
N ARG A 92 10.42 -2.99 -4.49
CA ARG A 92 9.70 -1.70 -4.64
C ARG A 92 10.59 -0.46 -4.68
N LYS A 93 10.33 0.38 -5.70
CA LYS A 93 10.80 1.77 -5.87
C LYS A 93 9.69 2.84 -5.69
N LEU A 94 8.42 2.46 -5.44
CA LEU A 94 7.27 3.38 -5.44
C LEU A 94 6.17 3.01 -4.43
N VAL A 95 5.50 4.03 -3.86
CA VAL A 95 4.38 3.93 -2.91
C VAL A 95 3.06 4.41 -3.60
N PRO A 96 1.98 3.61 -3.61
CA PRO A 96 0.61 4.03 -3.92
C PRO A 96 0.01 4.85 -2.78
N VAL A 97 -0.75 5.91 -3.07
CA VAL A 97 -1.70 6.48 -2.10
C VAL A 97 -3.14 6.34 -2.56
#